data_AF-A0A8K0K3S9-F1
#
_entry.id   AF-A0A8K0K3S9-F1
#
_cell.length_a   1.000
_cell.length_b   1.000
_cell.length_c   1.000
_cell.angle_alpha   90.00
_cell.angle_beta   90.00
_cell.angle_gamma   90.00
#
_symmetry.space_group_name_H-M   'P 1'
#
loop_
_entity.id
_entity.type
_entity.pdbx_description
1 polymer ?
#
loop_
_entity_poly.entity_id
_entity_poly.type
_entity_poly.pdbx_seq_one_letter_code
_entity_poly.pdbx_strand_id
1 'polypeptide(L)'
;MICFWLIENNFRVLIAACDTFRAGAVEQLRTHTRYLNSLHPPEKHNGLQMVQLYEKGYGKDAAGIAMEAINFARDSRIDVVLVDTAGRMQDNEPLMRALAKLIKVNEPDLVLFVGEALVGNEAVDQLVKFNKAMADFSSSVNPHLIDGIVLTKFDTIDDKVFKVL
;
A
#
# COMPACT_ATOMS: atom_id res chain seq x y z
N MET A 1 11.25 1.64 -0.28
CA MET A 1 11.86 0.50 -1.01
C MET A 1 11.17 0.28 -2.35
N ILE A 2 9.91 -0.16 -2.40
CA ILE A 2 9.21 -0.50 -3.67
C ILE A 2 9.14 0.70 -4.63
N CYS A 3 8.71 1.87 -4.17
CA CYS A 3 8.66 3.08 -5.00
C CYS A 3 10.05 3.44 -5.57
N PHE A 4 11.11 3.34 -4.76
CA PHE A 4 12.49 3.57 -5.21
C PHE A 4 12.91 2.55 -6.29
N TRP A 5 12.60 1.27 -6.08
CA TRP A 5 12.89 0.23 -7.07
C TRP A 5 12.13 0.46 -8.39
N LEU A 6 10.87 0.90 -8.35
CA LEU A 6 10.09 1.22 -9.54
C LEU A 6 10.69 2.38 -10.34
N ILE A 7 11.10 3.47 -9.67
CA ILE A 7 11.71 4.62 -10.35
C ILE A 7 13.12 4.33 -10.88
N GLU A 8 13.89 3.44 -10.23
CA GLU A 8 15.16 2.91 -10.78
C GLU A 8 14.93 2.11 -12.07
N ASN A 9 13.76 1.49 -12.22
CA ASN A 9 13.32 0.81 -13.44
C ASN A 9 12.52 1.72 -14.38
N ASN A 10 12.61 3.04 -14.19
CA ASN A 10 12.00 4.06 -15.04
C ASN A 10 10.46 4.03 -15.10
N PHE A 11 9.81 3.57 -14.04
CA PHE A 11 8.36 3.69 -13.87
C PHE A 11 8.01 4.95 -13.08
N ARG A 12 7.07 5.75 -13.58
CA ARG A 12 6.47 6.87 -12.85
C ARG A 12 5.47 6.33 -11.84
N VAL A 13 5.53 6.84 -10.61
CA VAL A 13 4.74 6.35 -9.48
C VAL A 13 3.89 7.46 -8.87
N LEU A 14 2.60 7.18 -8.70
CA LEU A 14 1.71 7.97 -7.87
C LEU A 14 1.51 7.25 -6.53
N ILE A 15 1.86 7.89 -5.43
CA ILE A 15 1.56 7.39 -4.09
C ILE A 15 0.22 7.95 -3.66
N ALA A 16 -0.76 7.10 -3.37
CA ALA A 16 -2.08 7.50 -2.88
C ALA A 16 -2.16 7.36 -1.35
N ALA A 17 -2.25 8.49 -0.65
CA ALA A 17 -2.33 8.54 0.81
C ALA A 17 -3.75 8.21 1.29
N CYS A 18 -4.02 6.93 1.53
CA CYS A 18 -5.32 6.44 1.99
C CYS A 18 -5.32 6.05 3.49
N ASP A 19 -4.21 6.21 4.21
CA ASP A 19 -4.19 6.25 5.68
C ASP A 19 -4.72 7.62 6.15
N THR A 20 -6.05 7.72 6.27
CA THR A 20 -6.74 8.93 6.74
C THR A 20 -7.02 8.92 8.25
N PHE A 21 -6.50 7.93 8.98
CA PHE A 21 -6.79 7.69 10.40
C PHE A 21 -5.61 8.07 11.31
N ARG A 22 -4.37 7.76 10.90
CA ARG A 22 -3.19 7.95 11.74
C ARG A 22 -2.60 9.35 11.55
N ALA A 23 -2.48 10.09 12.64
CA ALA A 23 -1.83 11.40 12.63
C ALA A 23 -0.39 11.30 12.10
N GLY A 24 -0.05 12.16 11.14
CA GLY A 24 1.28 12.21 10.54
C GLY A 24 1.50 11.23 9.37
N ALA A 25 0.53 10.39 9.03
CA ALA A 25 0.68 9.44 7.91
C ALA A 25 0.91 10.16 6.57
N VAL A 26 0.15 11.23 6.31
CA VAL A 26 0.31 12.03 5.10
C VAL A 26 1.65 12.77 5.09
N GLU A 27 2.06 13.36 6.22
CA GLU A 27 3.35 14.03 6.39
C GLU A 27 4.53 13.07 6.16
N GLN A 28 4.41 11.83 6.62
CA GLN A 28 5.38 10.77 6.40
C GLN A 28 5.56 10.50 4.89
N LEU A 29 4.45 10.28 4.16
CA LEU A 29 4.49 10.07 2.71
C LEU A 29 5.01 11.30 1.95
N ARG A 30 4.68 12.51 2.41
CA ARG A 30 5.20 13.76 1.83
C ARG A 30 6.72 13.86 1.98
N THR A 31 7.25 13.45 3.13
CA THR A 31 8.70 13.39 3.37
C THR A 31 9.38 12.38 2.45
N HIS A 32 8.83 11.17 2.33
CA HIS A 32 9.35 10.16 1.40
C HIS A 32 9.31 10.63 -0.05
N THR A 33 8.20 11.25 -0.47
CA THR A 33 8.03 11.77 -1.85
C THR A 33 9.07 12.84 -2.16
N ARG A 34 9.32 13.78 -1.23
CA ARG A 34 10.36 14.82 -1.39
C ARG A 34 11.75 14.21 -1.51
N TYR A 35 12.08 13.25 -0.64
CA TYR A 35 13.37 12.56 -0.67
C TYR A 35 13.57 11.79 -1.98
N LEU A 36 12.58 11.03 -2.44
CA LEU A 36 12.66 10.29 -3.71
C LEU A 36 12.84 11.23 -4.90
N ASN A 37 12.12 12.35 -4.94
CA ASN A 37 12.31 13.36 -5.98
C ASN A 37 13.68 14.07 -5.89
N SER A 38 14.31 14.17 -4.71
CA SER A 38 15.69 14.67 -4.63
C SER A 38 16.73 13.70 -5.20
N LEU A 39 16.46 12.39 -5.14
CA LEU A 39 17.32 11.35 -5.73
C LEU A 39 17.09 11.22 -7.25
N HIS A 40 15.83 11.34 -7.67
CA HIS A 40 15.35 11.23 -9.05
C HIS A 40 14.70 12.53 -9.53
N PRO A 41 15.47 13.64 -9.64
CA PRO A 41 14.90 14.90 -10.05
C PRO A 41 14.59 14.90 -11.56
N PRO A 42 13.65 15.73 -12.03
CA PRO A 42 13.16 15.67 -13.41
C PRO A 42 14.24 15.80 -14.49
N GLU A 43 15.36 16.49 -14.21
CA GLU A 43 16.44 16.66 -15.19
C GLU A 43 17.12 15.34 -15.55
N LYS A 44 17.04 14.32 -14.67
CA LYS A 44 17.51 12.96 -14.96
C LYS A 44 16.50 12.12 -15.75
N HIS A 45 15.28 12.61 -15.92
CA HIS A 45 14.12 11.87 -16.44
C HIS A 45 13.39 12.64 -17.55
N ASN A 46 14.13 13.33 -18.42
CA ASN A 46 13.59 14.09 -19.56
C ASN A 46 12.54 15.15 -19.15
N GLY A 47 12.71 15.77 -17.99
CA GLY A 47 11.77 16.74 -17.43
C GLY A 47 10.52 16.14 -16.81
N LEU A 48 10.41 14.81 -16.73
CA LEU A 48 9.28 14.12 -16.13
C LEU A 48 9.44 14.00 -14.62
N GLN A 49 8.35 14.30 -13.89
CA GLN A 49 8.28 14.02 -12.47
C GLN A 49 8.00 12.52 -12.25
N MET A 50 8.93 11.85 -11.56
CA MET A 50 8.88 10.40 -11.34
C MET A 50 7.99 9.99 -10.18
N VAL A 51 7.93 10.78 -9.10
CA VAL A 51 7.10 10.46 -7.93
C VAL A 51 6.17 11.61 -7.60
N GLN A 52 4.89 11.31 -7.50
CA GLN A 52 3.83 12.24 -7.08
C GLN A 52 3.08 11.70 -5.87
N LEU A 53 2.55 12.59 -5.04
CA LEU A 53 1.70 12.23 -3.89
C LEU A 53 0.28 12.71 -4.17
N TYR A 54 -0.67 11.79 -4.14
CA TYR A 54 -2.10 12.06 -4.14
C TYR A 54 -2.61 12.05 -2.71
N GLU A 55 -3.10 13.19 -2.23
CA GLU A 55 -3.68 13.32 -0.89
C GLU A 55 -4.94 14.20 -0.91
N LYS A 56 -5.85 13.95 0.04
CA LYS A 56 -7.08 14.74 0.20
C LYS A 56 -7.29 15.22 1.64
N GLY A 57 -6.26 15.13 2.50
CA GLY A 57 -6.34 15.37 3.94
C GLY A 57 -7.00 14.23 4.73
N TYR A 58 -7.19 14.45 6.03
CA TYR A 58 -7.74 13.47 6.98
C TYR A 58 -9.28 13.36 6.95
N GLY A 59 -9.82 12.23 7.43
CA GLY A 59 -11.27 12.06 7.65
C GLY A 59 -12.10 11.73 6.39
N LYS A 60 -11.45 11.46 5.25
CA LYS A 60 -12.12 11.06 4.00
C LYS A 60 -12.10 9.55 3.80
N ASP A 61 -13.06 9.06 3.01
CA ASP A 61 -13.18 7.64 2.65
C ASP A 61 -11.98 7.18 1.81
N ALA A 62 -11.22 6.23 2.35
CA ALA A 62 -10.02 5.69 1.72
C ALA A 62 -10.32 5.08 0.33
N ALA A 63 -11.47 4.41 0.18
CA ALA A 63 -11.87 3.82 -1.10
C ALA A 63 -12.08 4.88 -2.20
N GLY A 64 -12.65 6.03 -1.84
CA GLY A 64 -12.84 7.16 -2.75
C GLY A 64 -11.53 7.85 -3.13
N ILE A 65 -10.61 8.04 -2.16
CA ILE A 65 -9.28 8.60 -2.45
C ILE A 65 -8.50 7.72 -3.42
N ALA A 66 -8.50 6.40 -3.20
CA ALA A 66 -7.85 5.46 -4.11
C ALA A 66 -8.43 5.54 -5.53
N MET A 67 -9.76 5.62 -5.65
CA MET A 67 -10.44 5.73 -6.95
C MET A 67 -10.06 7.02 -7.68
N GLU A 68 -10.08 8.15 -6.99
CA GLU A 68 -9.66 9.43 -7.56
C GLU A 68 -8.17 9.43 -7.96
N ALA A 69 -7.31 8.78 -7.17
CA ALA A 69 -5.88 8.65 -7.46
C ALA A 69 -5.64 7.78 -8.71
N ILE A 70 -6.35 6.66 -8.87
CA ILE A 70 -6.27 5.79 -10.05
C ILE A 70 -6.71 6.56 -11.31
N ASN A 71 -7.81 7.30 -11.24
CA ASN A 71 -8.27 8.13 -12.35
C ASN A 71 -7.25 9.24 -12.68
N PHE A 72 -6.72 9.92 -11.67
CA PHE A 72 -5.68 10.94 -11.87
C PHE A 72 -4.41 10.36 -12.51
N ALA A 73 -3.97 9.16 -12.08
CA ALA A 73 -2.82 8.47 -12.66
C ALA A 73 -3.05 8.12 -14.13
N ARG A 74 -4.24 7.63 -14.47
CA ARG A 74 -4.64 7.33 -15.86
C ARG A 74 -4.58 8.57 -16.73
N ASP A 75 -5.17 9.68 -16.29
CA ASP A 75 -5.20 10.94 -17.04
C ASP A 75 -3.79 11.56 -17.18
N SER A 76 -2.96 11.39 -16.14
CA SER A 76 -1.58 11.92 -16.09
C SER A 76 -0.53 10.97 -16.68
N ARG A 77 -0.96 9.83 -17.25
CA ARG A 77 -0.12 8.77 -17.81
C ARG A 77 1.00 8.32 -16.85
N ILE A 78 0.63 8.07 -15.60
CA ILE A 78 1.52 7.54 -14.57
C ILE A 78 1.42 6.02 -14.59
N ASP A 79 2.56 5.33 -14.55
CA ASP A 79 2.64 3.89 -14.80
C ASP A 79 2.12 3.05 -13.63
N VAL A 80 2.35 3.50 -12.39
CA VAL A 80 2.00 2.74 -11.18
C VAL A 80 1.33 3.61 -10.14
N VAL A 81 0.28 3.09 -9.49
CA VAL A 81 -0.32 3.67 -8.29
C VAL A 81 -0.01 2.79 -7.08
N LEU A 82 0.64 3.36 -6.06
CA LEU A 82 0.86 2.71 -4.78
C LEU A 82 -0.12 3.25 -3.75
N VAL A 83 -1.08 2.43 -3.33
CA VAL A 83 -2.10 2.81 -2.36
C VAL A 83 -1.61 2.46 -0.94
N ASP A 84 -1.33 3.48 -0.13
CA ASP A 84 -0.99 3.31 1.29
C ASP A 84 -2.26 3.33 2.14
N THR A 85 -2.46 2.32 2.98
CA THR A 85 -3.68 2.14 3.76
C THR A 85 -3.37 2.09 5.26
N ALA A 86 -4.30 2.55 6.10
CA ALA A 86 -4.10 2.56 7.55
C ALA A 86 -3.85 1.16 8.11
N GLY A 87 -2.86 1.00 8.99
CA GLY A 87 -2.61 -0.28 9.69
C GLY A 87 -3.82 -0.73 10.50
N ARG A 88 -4.10 -2.04 10.52
CA ARG A 88 -5.20 -2.64 11.29
C ARG A 88 -4.89 -4.05 11.77
N MET A 89 -5.51 -4.41 12.89
CA MET A 89 -5.64 -5.80 13.31
C MET A 89 -6.80 -6.47 12.56
N GLN A 90 -6.69 -7.77 12.32
CA GLN A 90 -7.68 -8.59 11.62
C GLN A 90 -9.07 -8.63 12.28
N ASP A 91 -9.14 -8.38 13.59
CA ASP A 91 -10.37 -8.34 14.39
C ASP A 91 -11.01 -6.94 14.43
N ASN A 92 -10.35 -5.92 13.86
CA ASN A 92 -10.90 -4.58 13.73
C ASN A 92 -11.89 -4.51 12.55
N GLU A 93 -13.11 -4.97 12.79
CA GLU A 93 -14.19 -5.04 11.79
C GLU A 93 -14.40 -3.73 11.02
N PRO A 94 -14.47 -2.52 11.64
CA PRO A 94 -14.61 -1.28 10.90
C PRO A 94 -13.50 -1.04 9.86
N LEU A 95 -12.23 -1.27 10.23
CA LEU A 95 -11.10 -1.09 9.33
C LEU A 95 -11.02 -2.19 8.27
N MET A 96 -11.39 -3.42 8.61
CA MET A 96 -11.45 -4.53 7.65
C MET A 96 -12.57 -4.36 6.62
N ARG A 97 -13.75 -3.85 7.02
CA ARG A 97 -14.82 -3.47 6.08
C ARG A 97 -14.39 -2.33 5.16
N ALA A 98 -13.72 -1.31 5.69
CA ALA A 98 -13.18 -0.22 4.89
C ALA A 98 -12.15 -0.72 3.85
N LEU A 99 -11.27 -1.65 4.24
CA LEU A 99 -10.30 -2.26 3.33
C LEU A 99 -10.96 -3.14 2.26
N ALA A 100 -11.90 -4.02 2.64
CA ALA A 100 -12.62 -4.86 1.70
C ALA A 100 -13.41 -4.00 0.68
N LYS A 101 -14.00 -2.89 1.13
CA LYS A 101 -14.64 -1.89 0.24
C LYS A 101 -13.61 -1.26 -0.70
N LEU A 102 -12.44 -0.85 -0.20
CA LEU A 102 -11.39 -0.24 -1.01
C LEU A 102 -10.94 -1.18 -2.12
N ILE A 103 -10.63 -2.44 -1.80
CA ILE A 103 -10.20 -3.44 -2.78
C ILE A 103 -11.32 -3.72 -3.78
N LYS A 104 -12.55 -3.92 -3.31
CA LYS A 104 -13.70 -4.18 -4.18
C LYS A 104 -13.98 -3.05 -5.17
N VAL A 105 -13.96 -1.79 -4.72
CA VAL A 105 -14.31 -0.63 -5.55
C VAL A 105 -13.21 -0.34 -6.58
N ASN A 106 -11.96 -0.60 -6.24
CA ASN A 106 -10.81 -0.18 -7.03
C ASN A 106 -10.16 -1.30 -7.85
N GLU A 107 -10.52 -2.56 -7.59
CA GLU A 107 -10.02 -3.75 -8.30
C GLU A 107 -8.50 -3.68 -8.57
N PRO A 108 -7.66 -3.54 -7.51
CA PRO A 108 -6.23 -3.33 -7.68
C PRO A 108 -5.57 -4.51 -8.39
N ASP A 109 -4.57 -4.27 -9.24
CA ASP A 109 -3.87 -5.36 -9.94
C ASP A 109 -3.14 -6.32 -9.00
N LEU A 110 -2.73 -5.84 -7.81
CA LEU A 110 -1.99 -6.61 -6.81
C LEU A 110 -2.33 -6.15 -5.39
N VAL A 111 -2.68 -7.09 -4.53
CA VAL A 111 -2.88 -6.88 -3.09
C VAL A 111 -1.70 -7.48 -2.32
N LEU A 112 -0.87 -6.63 -1.73
CA LEU A 112 0.29 -7.03 -0.95
C LEU A 112 0.03 -6.91 0.56
N PHE A 113 0.21 -8.01 1.28
CA PHE A 113 0.23 -8.03 2.74
C PHE A 113 1.62 -7.66 3.26
N VAL A 114 1.70 -6.70 4.18
CA VAL A 114 2.96 -6.27 4.79
C VAL A 114 3.01 -6.81 6.22
N GLY A 115 3.91 -7.76 6.46
CA GLY A 115 4.13 -8.38 7.77
C GLY A 115 5.55 -8.14 8.30
N GLU A 116 5.76 -8.36 9.60
CA GLU A 116 7.08 -8.26 10.24
C GLU A 116 7.68 -9.65 10.47
N ALA A 117 8.98 -9.81 10.18
CA ALA A 117 9.69 -11.09 10.31
C ALA A 117 9.75 -11.62 11.75
N LEU A 118 9.66 -10.72 12.74
CA LEU A 118 9.68 -11.05 14.16
C LEU A 118 8.47 -11.90 14.60
N VAL A 119 7.38 -11.85 13.84
CA VAL A 119 6.08 -12.43 14.22
C VAL A 119 6.05 -13.96 14.02
N GLY A 120 7.01 -14.54 13.30
CA GLY A 120 7.16 -15.99 13.15
C GLY A 120 5.87 -16.70 12.72
N ASN A 121 5.48 -17.77 13.43
CA ASN A 121 4.26 -18.54 13.14
C ASN A 121 2.96 -17.71 13.22
N GLU A 122 2.93 -16.62 13.99
CA GLU A 122 1.74 -15.76 14.09
C GLU A 122 1.49 -15.00 12.78
N ALA A 123 2.49 -14.85 11.91
CA ALA A 123 2.33 -14.16 10.63
C ALA A 123 1.42 -14.95 9.68
N VAL A 124 1.51 -16.29 9.71
CA VAL A 124 0.65 -17.17 8.91
C VAL A 124 -0.80 -17.09 9.40
N ASP A 125 -1.02 -17.13 10.71
CA ASP A 125 -2.35 -16.99 11.30
C ASP A 125 -2.95 -15.60 11.01
N GLN A 126 -2.14 -14.55 11.08
CA GLN A 126 -2.55 -13.19 10.71
C GLN A 126 -2.98 -13.13 9.24
N LEU A 127 -2.19 -13.70 8.33
CA LEU A 127 -2.50 -13.74 6.90
C LEU A 127 -3.82 -14.49 6.63
N VAL A 128 -4.02 -15.66 7.26
CA VAL A 128 -5.24 -16.47 7.13
C VAL A 128 -6.46 -15.68 7.62
N LYS A 129 -6.37 -15.07 8.79
CA LYS A 129 -7.46 -14.25 9.35
C LYS A 129 -7.74 -13.02 8.50
N PHE A 130 -6.71 -12.41 7.92
CA PHE A 130 -6.87 -11.25 7.05
C PHE A 130 -7.60 -11.62 5.75
N ASN A 131 -7.18 -12.70 5.07
CA ASN A 131 -7.86 -13.21 3.88
C ASN A 131 -9.32 -13.60 4.20
N LYS A 132 -9.55 -14.27 5.33
CA LYS A 132 -10.90 -14.61 5.76
C LYS A 132 -11.76 -13.37 5.97
N ALA A 133 -11.27 -12.38 6.72
CA ALA A 133 -12.00 -11.14 6.95
C ALA A 133 -12.27 -10.37 5.65
N MET A 134 -11.32 -10.33 4.70
CA MET A 134 -11.56 -9.73 3.39
C MET A 134 -12.63 -10.48 2.59
N ALA A 135 -12.65 -11.82 2.65
CA ALA A 135 -13.70 -12.62 2.03
C ALA A 135 -15.07 -12.38 2.69
N ASP A 136 -15.14 -12.40 4.02
CA ASP A 136 -16.38 -12.25 4.80
C ASP A 136 -17.01 -10.85 4.64
N PHE A 137 -16.19 -9.80 4.52
CA PHE A 137 -16.66 -8.43 4.34
C PHE A 137 -16.80 -8.00 2.88
N SER A 138 -16.30 -8.80 1.94
CA SER A 138 -16.55 -8.58 0.53
C SER A 138 -17.95 -9.04 0.17
N SER A 139 -18.66 -8.22 -0.59
CA SER A 139 -19.95 -8.59 -1.21
C SER A 139 -19.78 -9.16 -2.62
N SER A 140 -18.55 -9.51 -3.01
CA SER A 140 -18.25 -10.16 -4.29
C SER A 140 -18.40 -11.67 -4.19
N VAL A 141 -18.85 -12.31 -5.28
CA VAL A 141 -18.89 -13.78 -5.40
C VAL A 141 -17.49 -14.37 -5.42
N ASN A 142 -16.51 -13.64 -5.97
CA ASN A 142 -15.10 -14.00 -5.95
C ASN A 142 -14.31 -12.81 -5.37
N PRO A 143 -14.06 -12.77 -4.06
CA PRO A 143 -13.32 -11.67 -3.43
C PRO A 143 -11.85 -11.70 -3.86
N HIS A 144 -11.30 -10.53 -4.22
CA HIS A 144 -9.86 -10.39 -4.43
C HIS A 144 -9.15 -10.45 -3.09
N LEU A 145 -8.36 -11.50 -2.91
CA LEU A 145 -7.59 -11.76 -1.70
C LEU A 145 -6.14 -11.25 -1.82
N ILE A 146 -5.29 -11.58 -0.86
CA ILE A 146 -3.88 -11.23 -0.89
C ILE A 146 -3.16 -12.05 -1.97
N ASP A 147 -2.41 -11.37 -2.84
CA ASP A 147 -1.64 -11.97 -3.93
C ASP A 147 -0.17 -12.21 -3.55
N GLY A 148 0.35 -11.47 -2.57
CA GLY A 148 1.75 -11.56 -2.18
C GLY A 148 2.04 -10.99 -0.79
N ILE A 149 3.23 -11.28 -0.30
CA ILE A 149 3.69 -10.88 1.04
C ILE A 149 4.96 -10.06 0.93
N VAL A 150 5.00 -8.93 1.61
CA VAL A 150 6.21 -8.14 1.87
C VAL A 150 6.59 -8.36 3.33
N LEU A 151 7.68 -9.09 3.55
CA LEU A 151 8.21 -9.33 4.89
C LEU A 151 9.23 -8.24 5.24
N THR A 152 9.00 -7.56 6.37
CA THR A 152 9.79 -6.41 6.83
C THR A 152 10.56 -6.75 8.11
N LYS A 153 11.54 -5.91 8.48
CA LYS A 153 12.39 -6.09 9.67
C LYS A 153 13.18 -7.40 9.69
N PHE A 154 13.53 -7.92 8.52
CA PHE A 154 14.29 -9.16 8.42
C PHE A 154 15.71 -9.04 9.01
N ASP A 155 16.28 -7.85 8.99
CA ASP A 155 17.55 -7.50 9.62
C ASP A 155 17.53 -7.63 11.16
N THR A 156 16.34 -7.71 11.76
CA THR A 156 16.17 -7.87 13.21
C THR A 156 16.01 -9.33 13.65
N ILE A 157 15.97 -10.26 12.68
CA ILE A 157 16.01 -11.69 12.94
C ILE A 157 17.40 -12.20 12.55
N ASP A 158 18.19 -12.62 13.52
CA ASP A 158 19.45 -13.32 13.29
C ASP A 158 19.17 -14.73 12.70
N ASP A 159 19.77 -15.80 13.21
CA ASP A 159 19.58 -17.18 12.73
C ASP A 159 18.16 -17.78 12.95
N LYS A 160 17.18 -16.98 13.37
CA LYS A 160 15.79 -17.43 13.64
C LYS A 160 14.92 -17.55 12.39
N VAL A 161 15.52 -17.55 11.21
CA VAL A 161 14.86 -17.65 9.89
C VAL A 161 13.94 -18.88 9.78
N PHE A 162 14.21 -19.95 10.52
CA PHE A 162 13.40 -21.17 10.54
C PHE A 162 11.95 -21.02 11.05
N LYS A 163 11.53 -19.83 11.50
CA LYS A 163 10.13 -19.56 11.91
C LYS A 163 9.25 -18.95 10.81
N VAL A 164 9.80 -18.69 9.63
CA VAL A 164 9.11 -17.97 8.54
C VAL A 164 8.71 -18.91 7.39
N LEU A 165 9.29 -20.11 7.33
CA LEU A 165 9.02 -21.15 6.32
C LEU A 165 7.97 -22.15 6.78
#